data_AF-A0A392NLI6-F1
#
_entry.id   AF-A0A392NLI6-F1
#
_cell.length_a   1.000
_cell.length_b   1.000
_cell.length_c   1.000
_cell.angle_alpha   90.00
_cell.angle_beta   90.00
_cell.angle_gamma   90.00
#
_symmetry.space_group_name_H-M   'P 1'
#
loop_
_entity.id
_entity.type
_entity.pdbx_description
1 polymer ?
#
loop_
_entity_poly.entity_id
_entity_poly.type
_entity_poly.pdbx_seq_one_letter_code
_entity_poly.pdbx_strand_id
1 'polypeptide(L)' 'YQVVESMRLGMEPKLAAKDAIARITKKFPDFVGAVVALNKTGEHAGACHGWTFKYSVRSPAMKDVEVFTVLP' A
#
# COMPACT_ATOMS: atom_id res chain seq x y z
N TYR A 1 6.81 -5.53 -7.82
CA TYR A 1 8.11 -4.88 -8.11
C TYR A 1 8.02 -3.36 -8.06
N GLN A 2 7.19 -2.71 -8.89
CA GLN A 2 7.16 -1.23 -9.04
C GLN A 2 7.11 -0.44 -7.72
N VAL A 3 6.27 -0.83 -6.75
CA VAL A 3 6.14 -0.13 -5.46
C VAL A 3 7.47 -0.03 -4.70
N VAL A 4 8.22 -1.13 -4.64
CA VAL A 4 9.54 -1.17 -3.98
C VAL A 4 10.55 -0.31 -4.74
N GLU A 5 10.48 -0.33 -6.07
CA GLU A 5 11.37 0.47 -6.91
C GLU A 5 11.11 1.98 -6.75
N SER A 6 9.85 2.40 -6.69
CA SER A 6 9.51 3.80 -6.39
C SER A 6 10.03 4.22 -5.01
N MET A 7 9.90 3.36 -3.99
CA MET A 7 10.45 3.64 -2.66
C MET A 7 11.99 3.70 -2.66
N ARG A 8 12.66 2.86 -3.47
CA ARG A 8 14.12 2.91 -3.66
C ARG A 8 14.58 4.27 -4.23
N LEU A 9 13.73 4.91 -5.04
CA LEU A 9 13.95 6.25 -5.60
C LEU A 9 13.54 7.38 -4.65
N GLY A 10 13.17 7.08 -3.40
CA GLY A 10 12.85 8.07 -2.37
C GLY A 10 11.36 8.41 -2.24
N MET A 11 10.47 7.70 -2.96
CA MET A 11 9.03 7.92 -2.82
C MET A 11 8.51 7.33 -1.49
N GLU A 12 7.62 8.05 -0.81
CA GLU A 12 6.94 7.53 0.37
C GLU A 12 6.09 6.28 0.06
N PRO A 13 5.95 5.32 1.00
CA PRO A 13 5.18 4.09 0.80
C PRO A 13 3.75 4.34 0.27
N LYS A 14 3.08 5.37 0.80
CA LYS A 14 1.71 5.74 0.41
C LYS A 14 1.62 6.17 -1.05
N LEU A 15 2.56 7.01 -1.48
CA LEU A 15 2.62 7.49 -2.86
C LEU A 15 3.02 6.35 -3.81
N ALA A 16 3.98 5.53 -3.41
CA ALA A 16 4.43 4.38 -4.20
C ALA A 16 3.31 3.34 -4.43
N ALA A 17 2.54 3.01 -3.39
CA ALA A 17 1.41 2.11 -3.50
C ALA A 17 0.31 2.68 -4.41
N LYS A 18 -0.05 3.97 -4.23
CA LYS A 18 -1.05 4.65 -5.05
C LYS A 18 -0.65 4.73 -6.52
N ASP A 19 0.60 5.08 -6.82
CA ASP A 19 1.12 5.13 -8.19
C ASP A 19 1.01 3.77 -8.89
N ALA A 20 1.34 2.67 -8.18
CA ALA A 20 1.20 1.33 -8.73
C ALA A 20 -0.27 0.96 -9.03
N ILE A 21 -1.19 1.20 -8.08
CA ILE A 21 -2.62 0.96 -8.30
C ILE A 21 -3.16 1.81 -9.44
N ALA A 22 -2.78 3.08 -9.54
CA ALA A 22 -3.20 3.97 -10.62
C ALA A 22 -2.72 3.47 -11.99
N ARG A 23 -1.48 2.97 -12.11
CA ARG A 23 -0.97 2.39 -13.36
C ARG A 23 -1.72 1.13 -13.79
N ILE A 24 -2.10 0.27 -12.85
CA ILE A 24 -2.90 -0.93 -13.14
C ILE A 24 -4.30 -0.50 -13.60
N THR A 25 -4.95 0.39 -12.84
CA THR A 25 -6.31 0.89 -13.13
C THR A 25 -6.39 1.58 -14.49
N LYS A 26 -5.34 2.30 -14.90
CA LYS A 26 -5.27 2.91 -16.24
C LYS A 26 -5.33 1.87 -17.37
N LYS A 27 -4.84 0.65 -17.15
CA LYS A 27 -4.84 -0.43 -18.15
C LYS A 27 -6.04 -1.37 -18.00
N PHE A 28 -6.49 -1.58 -16.76
CA PHE A 28 -7.59 -2.45 -16.40
C PHE A 28 -8.52 -1.71 -15.43
N PRO A 29 -9.47 -0.90 -15.95
CA PRO A 29 -10.32 -0.04 -15.12
C PRO A 29 -11.19 -0.80 -14.11
N ASP A 30 -11.56 -2.05 -14.42
CA ASP A 30 -12.44 -2.88 -13.58
C ASP A 30 -11.67 -3.88 -12.71
N PHE A 31 -10.33 -3.78 -12.65
CA PHE A 31 -9.55 -4.67 -11.80
C PHE A 31 -9.89 -4.46 -10.32
N VAL A 32 -9.84 -5.53 -9.54
CA VAL A 32 -9.97 -5.45 -8.08
C VAL A 32 -8.66 -5.90 -7.46
N GLY A 33 -8.10 -5.08 -6.58
CA GLY A 33 -6.93 -5.49 -5.83
C GLY A 33 -6.31 -4.38 -4.99
N ALA A 34 -5.31 -4.78 -4.20
CA ALA A 34 -4.66 -3.91 -3.24
C ALA A 34 -3.17 -4.23 -3.12
N VAL A 35 -2.39 -3.24 -2.70
CA VAL A 35 -0.98 -3.41 -2.35
C VAL A 35 -0.71 -2.74 -1.01
N VAL A 36 0.06 -3.42 -0.15
CA VAL A 36 0.67 -2.86 1.05
C VAL A 36 2.15 -2.61 0.78
N ALA A 37 2.62 -1.43 1.13
CA ALA A 37 4.02 -1.00 1.04
C ALA A 37 4.57 -0.80 2.46
N LEU A 38 5.83 -1.19 2.67
CA LEU A 38 6.60 -0.97 3.89
C LEU A 38 8.03 -0.61 3.49
N ASN A 39 8.58 0.47 4.04
CA ASN A 39 9.98 0.85 3.80
C ASN A 39 10.90 0.43 4.96
N LYS A 40 12.20 0.72 4.82
CA LYS A 40 13.23 0.36 5.81
C LYS A 40 13.16 1.15 7.11
N THR A 41 12.47 2.30 7.12
CA THR A 41 12.27 3.10 8.34
C THR A 41 11.03 2.64 9.13
N GLY A 42 10.29 1.65 8.63
CA GLY A 42 9.12 1.09 9.29
C GLY A 42 7.80 1.76 8.91
N GLU A 43 7.83 2.74 7.99
CA GLU A 43 6.61 3.39 7.49
C GLU A 43 5.90 2.44 6.52
N HIS A 44 4.59 2.30 6.72
CA HIS A 44 3.74 1.47 5.87
C HIS A 44 2.54 2.25 5.35
N ALA A 45 2.01 1.80 4.22
CA ALA A 45 0.75 2.30 3.67
C ALA A 45 0.13 1.27 2.74
N GLY A 46 -1.17 1.41 2.49
CA GLY A 46 -1.86 0.62 1.48
C GLY A 46 -2.53 1.50 0.42
N ALA A 47 -2.75 0.92 -0.74
CA ALA A 47 -3.63 1.44 -1.79
C ALA A 47 -4.44 0.29 -2.36
N CYS A 48 -5.70 0.55 -2.74
CA CYS A 48 -6.58 -0.46 -3.33
C CYS A 48 -7.43 0.14 -4.45
N HIS A 49 -8.02 -0.73 -5.26
CA HIS A 49 -9.02 -0.40 -6.25
C HIS A 49 -10.11 -1.48 -6.23
N GLY A 50 -11.37 -1.08 -6.42
CA GLY A 50 -12.51 -1.99 -6.49
C GLY A 50 -13.10 -2.49 -5.17
N TRP A 51 -12.43 -2.31 -4.02
CA TRP A 51 -13.02 -2.56 -2.69
C TRP A 51 -12.39 -1.74 -1.57
N THR A 52 -13.05 -1.68 -0.41
CA THR A 52 -12.40 -1.24 0.84
C THR A 52 -11.52 -2.37 1.37
N PHE A 53 -10.22 -2.11 1.45
CA PHE A 53 -9.22 -3.10 1.86
C PHE A 53 -8.82 -2.88 3.32
N LYS A 54 -8.58 -3.96 4.07
CA LYS A 54 -8.03 -3.90 5.42
C LYS A 54 -6.76 -4.72 5.53
N TYR A 55 -5.77 -4.20 6.25
CA TYR A 55 -4.55 -4.94 6.58
C TYR A 55 -4.18 -4.75 8.05
N SER A 56 -3.52 -5.75 8.61
CA SER A 56 -3.06 -5.76 10.00
C SER A 56 -1.60 -5.36 10.08
N VAL A 57 -1.25 -4.58 11.10
CA VAL A 57 0.12 -4.17 11.39
C VAL A 57 0.45 -4.54 12.82
N ARG A 58 1.67 -5.04 13.00
CA ARG A 58 2.26 -5.26 14.30
C ARG A 58 3.73 -4.92 14.24
N SER A 59 4.20 -4.21 15.25
CA SER A 59 5.62 -3.93 15.47
C SER A 59 6.00 -4.29 16.91
N PRO A 60 7.30 -4.42 17.23
CA PRO A 60 7.75 -4.70 18.60
C PRO A 60 7.30 -3.64 19.63
N ALA A 61 7.04 -2.40 19.18
CA ALA A 61 6.56 -1.31 20.04
C ALA A 61 5.05 -1.39 20.35
N MET A 62 4.31 -2.25 19.64
CA MET A 62 2.86 -2.36 19.78
C MET A 62 2.48 -3.47 20.77
N LYS A 63 1.51 -3.17 21.65
CA LYS A 63 0.96 -4.15 22.60
C LYS A 63 0.11 -5.21 21.89
N ASP A 64 -0.62 -4.82 20.85
CA ASP A 64 -1.52 -5.68 20.09
C ASP A 64 -1.47 -5.33 18.58
N VAL A 65 -2.15 -6.10 17.76
CA VAL A 65 -2.32 -5.85 16.32
C VAL A 65 -3.24 -4.66 16.09
N GLU A 66 -2.84 -3.78 15.18
CA GLU A 66 -3.70 -2.69 14.69
C GLU A 66 -4.19 -2.97 13.27
N VAL A 67 -5.47 -2.68 13.00
CA VAL A 67 -6.08 -2.90 11.68
C VAL A 67 -6.28 -1.57 10.96
N PHE A 68 -5.62 -1.42 9.82
CA PHE A 68 -5.69 -0.25 8.96
C PHE A 68 -6.72 -0.47 7.87
N THR A 69 -7.63 0.50 7.70
CA THR A 69 -8.62 0.51 6.61
C THR A 69 -8.15 1.44 5.50
N VAL A 70 -8.17 0.94 4.27
CA VAL A 70 -7.79 1.64 3.04
C VAL A 70 -9.02 1.74 2.16
N LEU A 71 -9.37 2.96 1.79
CA LEU A 71 -10.44 3.23 0.84
C LEU A 71 -9.87 3.20 -0.59
N PRO A 72 -10.66 2.76 -1.59
CA PRO A 72 -10.29 2.86 -3.01
C PRO A 72 -9.92 4.28 -3.42
#